data_AF-A0A517ZFQ8-F1
#
_entry.id   AF-A0A517ZFQ8-F1
#
_cell.length_a   1.000
_cell.length_b   1.000
_cell.length_c   1.000
_cell.angle_alpha   90.00
_cell.angle_beta   90.00
_cell.angle_gamma   90.00
#
_symmetry.space_group_name_H-M   'P 1'
#
loop_
_entity.id
_entity.type
_entity.pdbx_description
1 polymer ?
#
loop_
_entity_poly.entity_id
_entity_poly.type
_entity_poly.pdbx_seq_one_letter_code
_entity_poly.pdbx_strand_id
1 'polypeptide(L)'
;MNFSAEDIARDLYGELMRRFGEMSPTLEGQGLHWHCTAGRDDRDCRIHCHTMRDDCEYFTAFRQSCDVVAWSRISSRDDTLDAVADWLDGVDIPHMYERYRFVDAGKRKLSQIRDDVFAAEPDLPPLCETELRQHAADIYSLYFRGSDRSCRVSYYGRNEWPDARFLWSGRQLLEYQPQDNTQLAAVLNAWIGETLAPSAMRRRFPWLTIGPVADYYEAGQPYEGECVMSWDAIEEFFDDERLPWADDVKQLVSAMRTHGYDRTLRAGQSLWSLVLSRSRRHGLRIDQPCIAFRFHRSGMTVSNALEDRRNPITTEHAEIQLTADVDTLLKQLEARPVD
;
A
#
# COMPACT_ATOMS: atom_id res chain seq x y z
N MET A 1 29.58 12.16 -9.48
CA MET A 1 30.28 10.86 -9.51
C MET A 1 29.27 9.83 -9.05
N ASN A 2 28.90 8.87 -9.88
CA ASN A 2 27.97 7.80 -9.47
C ASN A 2 28.78 6.72 -8.78
N PHE A 3 28.86 6.80 -7.45
CA PHE A 3 29.47 5.74 -6.65
C PHE A 3 28.54 4.53 -6.62
N SER A 4 29.11 3.33 -6.70
CA SER A 4 28.33 2.12 -6.43
C SER A 4 28.00 2.04 -4.94
N ALA A 5 26.94 1.29 -4.58
CA ALA A 5 26.64 1.00 -3.17
C ALA A 5 27.82 0.33 -2.45
N GLU A 6 28.63 -0.45 -3.18
CA GLU A 6 29.86 -1.05 -2.67
C GLU A 6 30.92 -0.02 -2.31
N ASP A 7 31.18 0.96 -3.17
CA ASP A 7 32.17 2.02 -2.93
C ASP A 7 31.81 2.84 -1.68
N ILE A 8 30.53 3.18 -1.54
CA ILE A 8 29.99 3.88 -0.37
C ILE A 8 30.17 3.04 0.90
N ALA A 9 29.85 1.74 0.83
CA ALA A 9 30.00 0.86 1.98
C ALA A 9 31.48 0.65 2.36
N ARG A 10 32.40 0.56 1.40
CA ARG A 10 33.84 0.48 1.66
C ARG A 10 34.39 1.76 2.30
N ASP A 11 33.96 2.92 1.83
CA ASP A 11 34.32 4.21 2.42
C ASP A 11 33.79 4.32 3.86
N LEU A 12 32.51 4.03 4.08
CA LEU A 12 31.92 3.98 5.42
C LEU A 12 32.64 2.99 6.34
N TYR A 13 32.96 1.80 5.86
CA TYR A 13 33.72 0.79 6.60
C TYR A 13 35.10 1.31 7.03
N GLY A 14 35.82 2.00 6.14
CA GLY A 14 37.10 2.63 6.45
C GLY A 14 37.00 3.68 7.56
N GLU A 15 35.91 4.46 7.57
CA GLU A 15 35.61 5.42 8.65
C GLU A 15 35.29 4.71 9.96
N LEU A 16 34.46 3.66 9.93
CA LEU A 16 34.13 2.86 11.11
C LEU A 16 35.39 2.25 11.74
N MET A 17 36.24 1.62 10.92
CA MET A 17 37.54 1.08 11.36
C MET A 17 38.42 2.14 12.03
N ARG A 18 38.44 3.37 11.49
CA ARG A 18 39.27 4.45 12.03
C ARG A 18 38.74 4.99 13.36
N ARG A 19 37.42 5.12 13.50
CA ARG A 19 36.77 5.66 14.71
C ARG A 19 36.70 4.65 15.85
N PHE A 20 36.45 3.38 15.52
CA PHE A 20 36.12 2.34 16.49
C PHE A 20 37.25 1.31 16.69
N GLY A 21 38.33 1.37 15.89
CA GLY A 21 39.47 0.46 16.00
C GLY A 21 39.12 -0.98 15.60
N GLU A 22 39.75 -1.96 16.25
CA GLU A 22 39.50 -3.40 16.01
C GLU A 22 38.14 -3.91 16.53
N MET A 23 37.24 -3.02 16.98
CA MET A 23 35.87 -3.39 17.38
C MET A 23 35.04 -3.83 16.17
N SER A 24 35.17 -5.11 15.83
CA SER A 24 34.53 -5.94 14.80
C SER A 24 33.56 -5.24 13.84
N PRO A 25 33.97 -4.25 13.02
CA PRO A 25 33.11 -3.86 11.94
C PRO A 25 33.19 -4.94 10.87
N THR A 26 32.06 -5.25 10.25
CA THR A 26 32.02 -6.16 9.10
C THR A 26 31.49 -5.42 7.89
N LEU A 27 31.95 -5.81 6.71
CA LEU A 27 31.44 -5.33 5.43
C LEU A 27 30.92 -6.53 4.66
N GLU A 28 29.63 -6.53 4.40
CA GLU A 28 28.95 -7.64 3.71
C GLU A 28 27.97 -7.10 2.66
N GLY A 29 27.86 -7.79 1.53
CA GLY A 29 26.89 -7.42 0.51
C GLY A 29 27.05 -8.09 -0.83
N GLN A 30 26.05 -7.87 -1.68
CA GLN A 30 26.07 -8.26 -3.10
C GLN A 30 25.17 -7.32 -3.90
N GLY A 31 25.63 -6.89 -5.08
CA GLY A 31 24.85 -6.03 -5.98
C GLY A 31 24.48 -4.69 -5.33
N LEU A 32 23.17 -4.44 -5.17
CA LEU A 32 22.62 -3.22 -4.57
C LEU A 32 22.45 -3.28 -3.04
N HIS A 33 22.85 -4.39 -2.42
CA HIS A 33 22.61 -4.65 -1.00
C HIS A 33 23.95 -4.76 -0.26
N TRP A 34 24.57 -3.62 0.04
CA TRP A 34 25.77 -3.53 0.86
C TRP A 34 25.45 -2.95 2.23
N HIS A 35 26.09 -3.47 3.26
CA HIS A 35 25.96 -2.94 4.60
C HIS A 35 27.24 -3.13 5.42
N CYS A 36 27.41 -2.23 6.38
CA CYS A 36 28.41 -2.34 7.43
C CYS A 36 27.74 -2.73 8.74
N THR A 37 28.42 -3.50 9.56
CA THR A 37 28.05 -3.68 10.98
C THR A 37 29.13 -3.05 11.84
N ALA A 38 28.77 -2.50 13.01
CA ALA A 38 29.71 -2.10 14.05
C ALA A 38 29.09 -2.42 15.42
N GLY A 39 29.85 -2.91 16.38
CA GLY A 39 29.31 -3.35 17.66
C GLY A 39 30.27 -3.15 18.84
N ARG A 40 29.69 -3.00 20.03
CA ARG A 40 30.37 -2.95 21.31
C ARG A 40 29.44 -3.52 22.39
N ASP A 41 29.95 -4.46 23.17
CA ASP A 41 29.20 -5.16 24.21
C ASP A 41 27.89 -5.77 23.70
N ASP A 42 26.74 -5.45 24.30
CA ASP A 42 25.41 -5.92 23.89
C ASP A 42 24.75 -5.04 22.82
N ARG A 43 25.47 -4.03 22.29
CA ARG A 43 24.94 -3.08 21.30
C ARG A 43 25.63 -3.22 19.95
N ASP A 44 24.83 -3.20 18.89
CA ASP A 44 25.32 -3.16 17.52
C ASP A 44 24.51 -2.22 16.63
N CYS A 45 25.15 -1.81 15.54
CA CYS A 45 24.57 -1.02 14.47
C CYS A 45 24.72 -1.78 13.16
N ARG A 46 23.64 -1.90 12.39
CA ARG A 46 23.67 -2.40 11.01
C ARG A 46 23.31 -1.27 10.05
N ILE A 47 24.25 -0.87 9.21
CA ILE A 47 24.15 0.32 8.35
C ILE A 47 24.12 -0.13 6.89
N HIS A 48 22.94 -0.09 6.27
CA HIS A 48 22.78 -0.36 4.85
C HIS A 48 23.08 0.89 4.04
N CYS A 49 23.90 0.75 2.99
CA CYS A 49 24.25 1.84 2.08
C CYS A 49 23.43 1.72 0.80
N HIS A 50 22.66 2.76 0.48
CA HIS A 50 21.79 2.79 -0.69
C HIS A 50 22.14 3.97 -1.59
N THR A 51 22.02 3.75 -2.91
CA THR A 51 22.03 4.81 -3.91
C THR A 51 20.66 4.90 -4.55
N MET A 52 19.95 6.00 -4.29
CA MET A 52 18.63 6.26 -4.85
C MET A 52 18.67 7.62 -5.54
N ARG A 53 18.48 7.64 -6.86
CA ARG A 53 18.45 8.87 -7.69
C ARG A 53 19.69 9.76 -7.49
N ASP A 54 20.86 9.14 -7.55
CA ASP A 54 22.19 9.78 -7.39
C ASP A 54 22.50 10.31 -5.97
N ASP A 55 21.60 10.15 -4.99
CA ASP A 55 21.86 10.42 -3.58
C ASP A 55 22.29 9.16 -2.83
N CYS A 56 23.28 9.33 -1.94
CA CYS A 56 23.65 8.34 -0.95
C CYS A 56 22.68 8.42 0.26
N GLU A 57 22.16 7.28 0.71
CA GLU A 57 21.42 7.16 1.95
C GLU A 57 22.02 6.06 2.83
N TYR A 58 22.14 6.36 4.12
CA TYR A 58 22.55 5.43 5.15
C TYR A 58 21.32 5.04 5.96
N PHE A 59 21.05 3.74 5.97
CA PHE A 59 19.90 3.17 6.66
C PHE A 59 20.37 2.29 7.83
N THR A 60 20.20 2.80 9.04
CA THR A 60 20.83 2.23 10.25
C THR A 60 19.79 1.58 11.16
N ALA A 61 20.01 0.31 11.49
CA ALA A 61 19.36 -0.38 12.59
C ALA A 61 20.21 -0.23 13.86
N PHE A 62 19.65 0.33 14.93
CA PHE A 62 20.28 0.35 16.25
C PHE A 62 19.75 -0.84 17.05
N ARG A 63 20.66 -1.70 17.52
CA ARG A 63 20.32 -2.98 18.15
C ARG A 63 20.90 -3.10 19.54
N GLN A 64 20.12 -3.70 20.43
CA GLN A 64 20.52 -4.08 21.78
C GLN A 64 20.10 -5.53 22.02
N SER A 65 21.03 -6.37 22.50
CA SER A 65 20.77 -7.79 22.76
C SER A 65 20.13 -8.51 21.55
N CYS A 66 20.61 -8.19 20.34
CA CYS A 66 20.10 -8.64 19.04
C CYS A 66 18.76 -8.06 18.57
N ASP A 67 17.98 -7.40 19.44
CA ASP A 67 16.72 -6.75 19.08
C ASP A 67 16.94 -5.37 18.47
N VAL A 68 16.20 -5.03 17.42
CA VAL A 68 16.24 -3.68 16.86
C VAL A 68 15.37 -2.76 17.69
N VAL A 69 15.96 -1.74 18.30
CA VAL A 69 15.29 -0.80 19.21
C VAL A 69 14.94 0.52 18.53
N ALA A 70 15.68 0.90 17.49
CA ALA A 70 15.43 2.11 16.71
C ALA A 70 15.96 1.96 15.28
N TRP A 71 15.42 2.78 14.38
CA TRP A 71 15.86 2.90 13.00
C TRP A 71 16.22 4.33 12.65
N SER A 72 17.08 4.53 11.67
CA SER A 72 17.28 5.85 11.09
C SER A 72 17.60 5.80 9.61
N ARG A 73 17.26 6.88 8.90
CA ARG A 73 17.59 7.08 7.49
C ARG A 73 18.05 8.52 7.27
N ILE A 74 19.27 8.70 6.76
CA ILE A 74 19.83 10.02 6.47
C ILE A 74 20.86 9.94 5.33
N SER A 75 21.06 11.03 4.60
CA SER A 75 22.06 11.12 3.51
C SER A 75 23.45 11.54 3.99
N SER A 76 23.56 11.98 5.24
CA SER A 76 24.80 12.46 5.84
C SER A 76 25.59 11.30 6.46
N ARG A 77 26.78 11.05 5.89
CA ARG A 77 27.71 10.03 6.40
C ARG A 77 28.18 10.38 7.81
N ASP A 78 28.53 11.64 8.04
CA ASP A 78 29.11 12.07 9.30
C ASP A 78 28.06 12.02 10.43
N ASP A 79 26.82 12.45 10.17
CA ASP A 79 25.73 12.31 11.14
C ASP A 79 25.43 10.83 11.46
N THR A 80 25.52 9.96 10.45
CA THR A 80 25.38 8.50 10.65
C THR A 80 26.46 7.96 11.57
N LEU A 81 27.72 8.31 11.31
CA LEU A 81 28.86 7.87 12.12
C LEU A 81 28.79 8.40 13.55
N ASP A 82 28.33 9.64 13.73
CA ASP A 82 28.18 10.25 15.06
C ASP A 82 27.07 9.55 15.85
N ALA A 83 25.91 9.28 15.24
CA ALA A 83 24.83 8.54 15.89
C ALA A 83 25.22 7.10 16.23
N VAL A 84 25.99 6.44 15.35
CA VAL A 84 26.55 5.11 15.63
C VAL A 84 27.51 5.15 16.80
N ALA A 85 28.38 6.17 16.89
CA ALA A 85 29.31 6.33 18.00
C ALA A 85 28.58 6.48 19.33
N ASP A 86 27.64 7.42 19.42
CA ASP A 86 26.84 7.65 20.61
C ASP A 86 26.09 6.37 21.07
N TRP A 87 25.50 5.64 20.11
CA TRP A 87 24.80 4.38 20.43
C TRP A 87 25.74 3.34 21.04
N LEU A 88 26.91 3.14 20.43
CA LEU A 88 27.93 2.19 20.90
C LEU A 88 28.62 2.66 22.20
N ASP A 89 28.61 3.95 22.49
CA ASP A 89 29.12 4.56 23.74
C ASP A 89 28.10 4.47 24.90
N GLY A 90 26.92 3.91 24.68
CA GLY A 90 25.94 3.65 25.74
C GLY A 90 24.80 4.67 25.84
N VAL A 91 24.74 5.66 24.95
CA VAL A 91 23.64 6.66 24.94
C VAL A 91 22.30 5.96 24.73
N ASP A 92 21.31 6.24 25.57
CA ASP A 92 20.00 5.61 25.49
C ASP A 92 19.13 6.24 24.39
N ILE A 93 18.03 5.57 24.03
CA ILE A 93 17.15 6.01 22.94
C ILE A 93 16.53 7.40 23.18
N PRO A 94 16.03 7.76 24.38
CA PRO A 94 15.58 9.12 24.66
C PRO A 94 16.63 10.21 24.34
N HIS A 95 17.87 10.03 24.79
CA HIS A 95 18.94 10.99 24.48
C HIS A 95 19.33 10.98 22.99
N MET A 96 19.28 9.81 22.33
CA MET A 96 19.44 9.72 20.88
C MET A 96 18.37 10.56 20.15
N TYR A 97 17.12 10.57 20.62
CA TYR A 97 16.04 11.36 20.02
C TYR A 97 16.22 12.87 20.18
N GLU A 98 16.82 13.32 21.28
CA GLU A 98 17.12 14.73 21.52
C GLU A 98 18.24 15.23 20.59
N ARG A 99 19.29 14.42 20.42
CA ARG A 99 20.47 14.79 19.63
C ARG A 99 20.28 14.57 18.13
N TYR A 100 19.59 13.51 17.73
CA TYR A 100 19.49 13.07 16.33
C TYR A 100 18.04 13.04 15.85
N ARG A 101 17.59 14.13 15.24
CA ARG A 101 16.22 14.27 14.70
C ARG A 101 15.81 13.19 13.67
N PHE A 102 16.78 12.50 13.08
CA PHE A 102 16.58 11.48 12.05
C PHE A 102 16.38 10.07 12.64
N VAL A 103 16.65 9.85 13.93
CA VAL A 103 16.41 8.58 14.61
C VAL A 103 14.92 8.44 14.93
N ASP A 104 14.32 7.35 14.45
CA ASP A 104 12.88 7.05 14.45
C ASP A 104 12.01 8.22 13.95
N ALA A 105 12.52 9.04 13.03
CA ALA A 105 11.86 10.27 12.59
C ALA A 105 10.42 10.05 12.13
N GLY A 106 10.18 9.00 11.32
CA GLY A 106 8.83 8.65 10.85
C GLY A 106 7.90 8.23 11.99
N LYS A 107 8.37 7.35 12.88
CA LYS A 107 7.63 6.90 14.08
C LYS A 107 7.28 8.07 15.01
N ARG A 108 8.22 8.98 15.25
CA ARG A 108 8.02 10.17 16.08
C ARG A 108 7.05 11.17 15.45
N LYS A 109 7.20 11.46 14.15
CA LYS A 109 6.26 12.33 13.42
C LYS A 109 4.83 11.79 13.46
N LEU A 110 4.65 10.50 13.21
CA LEU A 110 3.33 9.85 13.30
C LEU A 110 2.77 9.90 14.73
N SER A 111 3.60 9.67 15.75
CA SER A 111 3.16 9.81 17.15
C SER A 111 2.72 11.24 17.46
N GLN A 112 3.46 12.24 16.98
CA GLN A 112 3.08 13.65 17.12
C GLN A 112 1.74 13.95 16.44
N ILE A 113 1.50 13.42 15.23
CA ILE A 113 0.20 13.56 14.54
C ILE A 113 -0.94 13.02 15.40
N ARG A 114 -0.77 11.83 16.01
CA ARG A 114 -1.78 11.27 16.92
C ARG A 114 -2.07 12.22 18.08
N ASP A 115 -1.02 12.70 18.73
CA ASP A 115 -1.14 13.55 19.91
C ASP A 115 -1.79 14.89 19.58
N ASP A 116 -1.42 15.51 18.44
CA ASP A 116 -2.03 16.73 17.94
C ASP A 116 -3.51 16.55 17.58
N VAL A 117 -3.86 15.42 16.94
CA VAL A 117 -5.25 15.09 16.61
C VAL A 117 -6.10 14.97 17.88
N PHE A 118 -5.59 14.28 18.89
CA PHE A 118 -6.31 14.11 20.16
C PHE A 118 -6.38 15.39 20.98
N ALA A 119 -5.38 16.27 20.88
CA ALA A 119 -5.46 17.60 21.46
C ALA A 119 -6.53 18.46 20.79
N ALA A 120 -6.69 18.36 19.46
CA ALA A 120 -7.68 19.11 18.70
C ALA A 120 -9.11 18.57 18.85
N GLU A 121 -9.28 17.25 19.00
CA GLU A 121 -10.57 16.57 19.13
C GLU A 121 -10.58 15.62 20.36
N PRO A 122 -10.74 16.16 21.59
CA PRO A 122 -10.61 15.39 22.83
C PRO A 122 -11.65 14.29 23.06
N ASP A 123 -12.76 14.34 22.31
CA ASP A 123 -13.83 13.33 22.36
C ASP A 123 -13.58 12.15 21.41
N LEU A 124 -12.58 12.23 20.53
CA LEU A 124 -12.21 11.17 19.58
C LEU A 124 -11.49 9.96 20.22
N PRO A 125 -10.56 10.10 21.19
CA PRO A 125 -9.88 8.96 21.82
C PRO A 125 -10.80 7.84 22.33
N PRO A 126 -11.92 8.09 23.04
CA PRO A 126 -12.81 7.01 23.48
C PRO A 126 -13.56 6.32 22.34
N LEU A 127 -13.59 6.91 21.15
CA LEU A 127 -14.31 6.40 19.98
C LEU A 127 -13.39 5.65 18.99
N CYS A 128 -12.08 5.67 19.20
CA CYS A 128 -11.14 5.05 18.29
C CYS A 128 -9.95 4.37 19.00
N GLU A 129 -9.57 3.21 18.49
CA GLU A 129 -8.29 2.59 18.81
C GLU A 129 -7.20 3.18 17.94
N THR A 130 -6.02 3.41 18.53
CA THR A 130 -4.83 3.83 17.76
C THR A 130 -3.74 2.76 17.81
N GLU A 131 -3.14 2.49 16.64
CA GLU A 131 -2.00 1.56 16.52
C GLU A 131 -0.93 2.22 15.66
N LEU A 132 0.28 2.32 16.18
CA LEU A 132 1.46 2.62 15.38
C LEU A 132 2.12 1.30 14.98
N ARG A 133 1.99 0.94 13.71
CA ARG A 133 2.47 -0.34 13.18
C ARG A 133 3.71 -0.15 12.32
N GLN A 134 4.73 -0.95 12.60
CA GLN A 134 5.92 -1.07 11.75
C GLN A 134 5.66 -2.11 10.66
N HIS A 135 5.93 -1.76 9.40
CA HIS A 135 5.76 -2.67 8.26
C HIS A 135 7.08 -3.30 7.83
N ALA A 136 8.12 -2.49 7.76
CA ALA A 136 9.48 -2.93 7.49
C ALA A 136 10.41 -1.81 7.91
N ALA A 137 11.43 -2.12 8.71
CA ALA A 137 12.52 -1.19 8.95
C ALA A 137 12.02 0.19 9.47
N ASP A 138 12.32 1.33 8.85
CA ASP A 138 11.78 2.65 9.24
C ASP A 138 10.41 3.00 8.65
N ILE A 139 9.73 2.06 8.01
CA ILE A 139 8.40 2.27 7.42
C ILE A 139 7.33 1.97 8.46
N TYR A 140 6.66 3.03 8.89
CA TYR A 140 5.58 2.99 9.87
C TYR A 140 4.26 3.48 9.28
N SER A 141 3.15 3.05 9.88
CA SER A 141 1.82 3.61 9.64
C SER A 141 1.08 3.77 10.95
N LEU A 142 0.43 4.90 11.12
CA LEU A 142 -0.49 5.16 12.22
C LEU A 142 -1.91 4.82 11.75
N TYR A 143 -2.60 4.00 12.52
CA TYR A 143 -3.99 3.65 12.30
C TYR A 143 -4.86 4.28 13.37
N PHE A 144 -5.95 4.90 12.94
CA PHE A 144 -7.11 5.24 13.78
C PHE A 144 -8.24 4.31 13.37
N ARG A 145 -8.82 3.56 14.32
CA ARG A 145 -9.85 2.55 14.04
C ARG A 145 -11.09 2.76 14.91
N GLY A 146 -12.22 3.01 14.26
CA GLY A 146 -13.54 2.84 14.85
C GLY A 146 -14.11 1.45 14.56
N SER A 147 -15.43 1.31 14.66
CA SER A 147 -16.15 0.04 14.45
C SER A 147 -16.01 -0.51 13.04
N ASP A 148 -16.42 0.26 12.03
CA ASP A 148 -16.40 -0.11 10.60
C ASP A 148 -15.61 0.89 9.74
N ARG A 149 -15.08 1.94 10.36
CA ARG A 149 -14.34 3.02 9.73
C ARG A 149 -12.95 3.13 10.31
N SER A 150 -11.98 3.41 9.44
CA SER A 150 -10.60 3.64 9.86
C SER A 150 -9.93 4.69 9.01
N CYS A 151 -8.81 5.19 9.50
CA CYS A 151 -7.87 5.99 8.74
C CYS A 151 -6.46 5.45 8.95
N ARG A 152 -5.71 5.32 7.85
CA ARG A 152 -4.27 5.03 7.88
C ARG A 152 -3.51 6.28 7.47
N VAL A 153 -2.63 6.74 8.34
CA VAL A 153 -1.70 7.83 8.09
C VAL A 153 -0.29 7.26 7.94
N SER A 154 0.39 7.58 6.84
CA SER A 154 1.73 7.07 6.55
C SER A 154 2.53 8.05 5.71
N TYR A 155 3.84 8.08 5.89
CA TYR A 155 4.74 8.77 4.97
C TYR A 155 5.18 7.81 3.86
N TYR A 156 5.15 8.28 2.61
CA TYR A 156 5.70 7.54 1.48
C TYR A 156 6.97 8.24 0.97
N GLY A 157 8.07 7.49 0.88
CA GLY A 157 9.34 8.01 0.37
C GLY A 157 9.84 9.24 1.12
N ARG A 158 10.13 10.31 0.38
CA ARG A 158 10.61 11.61 0.92
C ARG A 158 9.52 12.68 0.98
N ASN A 159 8.25 12.27 0.99
CA ASN A 159 7.15 13.24 1.05
C ASN A 159 7.22 14.05 2.35
N GLU A 160 7.06 15.37 2.23
CA GLU A 160 7.03 16.29 3.36
C GLU A 160 5.79 16.06 4.24
N TRP A 161 4.67 15.77 3.59
CA TRP A 161 3.35 15.55 4.19
C TRP A 161 2.99 14.06 4.15
N PRO A 162 2.30 13.54 5.17
CA PRO A 162 1.84 12.16 5.16
C PRO A 162 0.66 12.00 4.21
N ASP A 163 0.38 10.77 3.78
CA ASP A 163 -0.87 10.40 3.13
C ASP A 163 -1.86 9.88 4.18
N ALA A 164 -3.08 10.41 4.19
CA ALA A 164 -4.18 9.95 5.04
C ALA A 164 -5.24 9.25 4.18
N ARG A 165 -5.40 7.94 4.40
CA ARG A 165 -6.34 7.09 3.65
C ARG A 165 -7.47 6.65 4.57
N PHE A 166 -8.70 6.95 4.19
CA PHE A 166 -9.87 6.69 5.01
C PHE A 166 -10.65 5.52 4.40
N LEU A 167 -10.92 4.53 5.23
CA LEU A 167 -11.48 3.26 4.83
C LEU A 167 -12.83 3.03 5.51
N TRP A 168 -13.77 2.45 4.75
CA TRP A 168 -15.03 1.89 5.24
C TRP A 168 -15.03 0.39 4.95
N SER A 169 -15.17 -0.46 5.97
CA SER A 169 -15.09 -1.92 5.84
C SER A 169 -13.81 -2.42 5.14
N GLY A 170 -12.70 -1.68 5.35
CA GLY A 170 -11.40 -1.98 4.75
C GLY A 170 -11.22 -1.53 3.30
N ARG A 171 -12.20 -0.84 2.70
CA ARG A 171 -12.06 -0.20 1.39
C ARG A 171 -11.76 1.28 1.54
N GLN A 172 -10.69 1.74 0.89
CA GLN A 172 -10.38 3.17 0.80
C GLN A 172 -11.45 3.90 -0.03
N LEU A 173 -12.08 4.91 0.55
CA LEU A 173 -13.11 5.74 -0.11
C LEU A 173 -12.64 7.17 -0.40
N LEU A 174 -11.69 7.67 0.39
CA LEU A 174 -11.06 8.98 0.18
C LEU A 174 -9.60 8.94 0.68
N GLU A 175 -8.78 9.79 0.07
CA GLU A 175 -7.36 9.97 0.40
C GLU A 175 -7.00 11.43 0.17
N TYR A 176 -6.17 11.99 1.06
CA TYR A 176 -5.55 13.29 0.86
C TYR A 176 -4.27 13.40 1.70
N GLN A 177 -3.50 14.47 1.45
CA GLN A 177 -2.27 14.78 2.19
C GLN A 177 -2.53 15.93 3.18
N PRO A 178 -2.70 15.65 4.48
CA PRO A 178 -2.91 16.71 5.46
C PRO A 178 -1.64 17.55 5.65
N GLN A 179 -1.80 18.87 5.54
CA GLN A 179 -0.77 19.87 5.85
C GLN A 179 -0.98 20.51 7.24
N ASP A 180 -2.16 20.28 7.83
CA ASP A 180 -2.59 20.78 9.13
C ASP A 180 -3.23 19.63 9.93
N ASN A 181 -2.67 19.34 11.10
CA ASN A 181 -3.16 18.28 11.99
C ASN A 181 -4.55 18.62 12.56
N THR A 182 -4.91 19.90 12.67
CA THR A 182 -6.26 20.34 13.08
C THR A 182 -7.29 19.97 12.02
N GLN A 183 -6.96 20.17 10.74
CA GLN A 183 -7.80 19.77 9.63
C GLN A 183 -7.93 18.24 9.56
N LEU A 184 -6.83 17.50 9.78
CA LEU A 184 -6.87 16.04 9.90
C LEU A 184 -7.77 15.58 11.05
N ALA A 185 -7.68 16.22 12.21
CA ALA A 185 -8.51 15.92 13.37
C ALA A 185 -10.00 16.10 13.06
N ALA A 186 -10.37 17.23 12.45
CA ALA A 186 -11.76 17.51 12.07
C ALA A 186 -12.32 16.46 11.08
N VAL A 187 -11.53 16.02 10.10
CA VAL A 187 -11.94 14.97 9.15
C VAL A 187 -12.01 13.61 9.85
N LEU A 188 -11.06 13.28 10.72
CA LEU A 188 -11.07 12.03 11.51
C LEU A 188 -12.28 11.97 12.43
N ASN A 189 -12.61 13.04 13.14
CA ASN A 189 -13.76 13.09 14.03
C ASN A 189 -15.06 12.95 13.23
N ALA A 190 -15.21 13.69 12.13
CA ALA A 190 -16.37 13.53 11.24
C ALA A 190 -16.49 12.11 10.66
N TRP A 191 -15.35 11.49 10.31
CA TRP A 191 -15.31 10.15 9.72
C TRP A 191 -15.59 9.04 10.73
N ILE A 192 -14.87 9.01 11.84
CA ILE A 192 -14.88 7.93 12.84
C ILE A 192 -15.83 8.25 13.99
N GLY A 193 -15.75 9.45 14.57
CA GLY A 193 -16.53 9.84 15.75
C GLY A 193 -18.00 10.07 15.43
N GLU A 194 -18.29 10.92 14.43
CA GLU A 194 -19.66 11.25 14.01
C GLU A 194 -20.24 10.26 13.01
N THR A 195 -19.39 9.40 12.40
CA THR A 195 -19.79 8.45 11.35
C THR A 195 -20.51 9.11 10.16
N LEU A 196 -20.13 10.35 9.78
CA LEU A 196 -20.77 11.07 8.67
C LEU A 196 -20.72 10.29 7.36
N ALA A 197 -21.86 10.19 6.68
CA ALA A 197 -21.93 9.58 5.36
C ALA A 197 -21.07 10.35 4.33
N PRO A 198 -20.54 9.68 3.28
CA PRO A 198 -19.77 10.32 2.21
C PRO A 198 -20.38 11.61 1.65
N SER A 199 -21.70 11.66 1.42
CA SER A 199 -22.40 12.85 0.95
C SER A 199 -22.33 14.02 1.95
N ALA A 200 -22.40 13.73 3.25
CA ALA A 200 -22.23 14.71 4.32
C ALA A 200 -20.77 15.18 4.43
N MET A 201 -19.82 14.26 4.25
CA MET A 201 -18.38 14.59 4.18
C MET A 201 -18.08 15.54 3.03
N ARG A 202 -18.64 15.33 1.82
CA ARG A 202 -18.48 16.25 0.68
C ARG A 202 -19.03 17.65 0.99
N ARG A 203 -20.15 17.75 1.71
CA ARG A 203 -20.72 19.05 2.10
C ARG A 203 -19.87 19.77 3.14
N ARG A 204 -19.38 19.05 4.15
CA ARG A 204 -18.57 19.62 5.25
C ARG A 204 -17.14 19.95 4.81
N PHE A 205 -16.57 19.14 3.93
CA PHE A 205 -15.21 19.25 3.44
C PHE A 205 -15.20 19.21 1.90
N PRO A 206 -15.66 20.28 1.22
CA PRO A 206 -15.81 20.30 -0.24
C PRO A 206 -14.48 20.18 -1.01
N TRP A 207 -13.35 20.35 -0.32
CA TRP A 207 -12.00 20.17 -0.85
C TRP A 207 -11.53 18.70 -0.83
N LEU A 208 -12.25 17.78 -0.16
CA LEU A 208 -11.93 16.36 -0.18
C LEU A 208 -12.40 15.72 -1.49
N THR A 209 -11.50 14.98 -2.14
CA THR A 209 -11.86 14.07 -3.23
C THR A 209 -12.35 12.75 -2.64
N ILE A 210 -13.66 12.53 -2.72
CA ILE A 210 -14.31 11.28 -2.29
C ILE A 210 -14.74 10.50 -3.53
N GLY A 211 -14.18 9.31 -3.71
CA GLY A 211 -14.39 8.50 -4.91
C GLY A 211 -15.85 8.09 -5.12
N PRO A 212 -16.27 7.81 -6.36
CA PRO A 212 -17.66 7.48 -6.71
C PRO A 212 -18.17 6.19 -6.03
N VAL A 213 -17.27 5.24 -5.73
CA VAL A 213 -17.60 4.04 -4.97
C VAL A 213 -18.20 4.34 -3.59
N ALA A 214 -17.90 5.50 -3.00
CA ALA A 214 -18.42 5.88 -1.69
C ALA A 214 -19.96 6.03 -1.69
N ASP A 215 -20.57 6.41 -2.81
CA ASP A 215 -22.02 6.57 -2.92
C ASP A 215 -22.73 5.22 -2.80
N TYR A 216 -22.13 4.16 -3.35
CA TYR A 216 -22.63 2.79 -3.20
C TYR A 216 -22.50 2.29 -1.75
N TYR A 217 -21.42 2.65 -1.04
CA TYR A 217 -21.27 2.31 0.37
C TYR A 217 -22.33 3.03 1.22
N GLU A 218 -22.57 4.31 0.95
CA GLU A 218 -23.64 5.09 1.60
C GLU A 218 -25.04 4.49 1.35
N ALA A 219 -25.29 4.00 0.13
CA ALA A 219 -26.55 3.36 -0.25
C ALA A 219 -26.70 1.91 0.27
N GLY A 220 -25.69 1.36 0.98
CA GLY A 220 -25.73 -0.03 1.47
C GLY A 220 -25.49 -1.08 0.37
N GLN A 221 -24.89 -0.69 -0.75
CA GLN A 221 -24.60 -1.53 -1.92
C GLN A 221 -23.08 -1.62 -2.22
N PRO A 222 -22.21 -1.89 -1.22
CA PRO A 222 -20.76 -1.79 -1.41
C PRO A 222 -20.24 -2.75 -2.49
N TYR A 223 -20.80 -3.96 -2.59
CA TYR A 223 -20.38 -4.94 -3.60
C TYR A 223 -20.68 -4.49 -5.03
N GLU A 224 -21.87 -3.92 -5.28
CA GLU A 224 -22.22 -3.39 -6.59
C GLU A 224 -21.26 -2.26 -6.99
N GLY A 225 -20.94 -1.36 -6.06
CA GLY A 225 -19.95 -0.31 -6.28
C GLY A 225 -18.55 -0.86 -6.61
N GLU A 226 -18.10 -1.91 -5.92
CA GLU A 226 -16.83 -2.58 -6.25
C GLU A 226 -16.86 -3.23 -7.65
N CYS A 227 -18.00 -3.78 -8.07
CA CYS A 227 -18.16 -4.34 -9.40
C CYS A 227 -18.05 -3.22 -10.44
N VAL A 228 -18.88 -2.19 -10.35
CA VAL A 228 -18.91 -1.08 -11.33
C VAL A 228 -17.52 -0.46 -11.50
N MET A 229 -16.84 -0.15 -10.40
CA MET A 229 -15.47 0.40 -10.45
C MET A 229 -14.46 -0.54 -11.09
N SER A 230 -14.63 -1.85 -10.89
CA SER A 230 -13.75 -2.85 -11.50
C SER A 230 -13.95 -2.95 -13.00
N TRP A 231 -15.17 -2.71 -13.49
CA TRP A 231 -15.46 -2.63 -14.92
C TRP A 231 -14.92 -1.35 -15.56
N ASP A 232 -15.07 -0.21 -14.89
CA ASP A 232 -14.49 1.06 -15.36
C ASP A 232 -12.96 0.94 -15.52
N ALA A 233 -12.29 0.28 -14.58
CA ALA A 233 -10.85 0.01 -14.67
C ALA A 233 -10.47 -0.96 -15.80
N ILE A 234 -11.37 -1.87 -16.18
CA ILE A 234 -11.16 -2.78 -17.33
C ILE A 234 -11.35 -2.05 -18.64
N GLU A 235 -12.33 -1.16 -18.75
CA GLU A 235 -12.50 -0.30 -19.93
C GLU A 235 -11.27 0.59 -20.13
N GLU A 236 -10.79 1.26 -19.07
CA GLU A 236 -9.56 2.05 -19.12
C GLU A 236 -8.34 1.20 -19.52
N PHE A 237 -8.23 -0.02 -19.01
CA PHE A 237 -7.16 -0.93 -19.41
C PHE A 237 -7.21 -1.23 -20.91
N PHE A 238 -8.40 -1.56 -21.44
CA PHE A 238 -8.57 -1.86 -22.85
C PHE A 238 -8.61 -0.63 -23.76
N ASP A 239 -8.56 0.59 -23.20
CA ASP A 239 -8.45 1.84 -23.97
C ASP A 239 -7.08 2.06 -24.63
N ASP A 240 -6.06 1.30 -24.23
CA ASP A 240 -4.74 1.36 -24.84
C ASP A 240 -4.72 0.70 -26.23
N GLU A 241 -4.55 1.51 -27.29
CA GLU A 241 -4.48 1.06 -28.69
C GLU A 241 -3.32 0.07 -28.97
N ARG A 242 -2.33 -0.02 -28.07
CA ARG A 242 -1.24 -1.00 -28.19
C ARG A 242 -1.71 -2.42 -27.89
N LEU A 243 -2.90 -2.59 -27.29
CA LEU A 243 -3.40 -3.90 -26.97
C LEU A 243 -4.03 -4.58 -28.19
N PRO A 244 -3.67 -5.85 -28.49
CA PRO A 244 -4.30 -6.58 -29.57
C PRO A 244 -5.81 -6.73 -29.39
N TRP A 245 -6.58 -6.52 -30.46
CA TRP A 245 -8.05 -6.69 -30.51
C TRP A 245 -8.84 -5.80 -29.54
N ALA A 246 -8.27 -4.65 -29.15
CA ALA A 246 -8.90 -3.72 -28.20
C ALA A 246 -10.35 -3.39 -28.57
N ASP A 247 -10.64 -3.08 -29.83
CA ASP A 247 -12.00 -2.72 -30.28
C ASP A 247 -13.02 -3.86 -30.09
N ASP A 248 -12.64 -5.09 -30.44
CA ASP A 248 -13.52 -6.26 -30.29
C ASP A 248 -13.74 -6.58 -28.80
N VAL A 249 -12.70 -6.46 -27.97
CA VAL A 249 -12.81 -6.65 -26.52
C VAL A 249 -13.69 -5.58 -25.88
N LYS A 250 -13.58 -4.31 -26.30
CA LYS A 250 -14.45 -3.23 -25.84
C LYS A 250 -15.91 -3.49 -26.22
N GLN A 251 -16.18 -4.02 -27.42
CA GLN A 251 -17.54 -4.40 -27.82
C GLN A 251 -18.09 -5.53 -26.94
N LEU A 252 -17.28 -6.56 -26.64
CA LEU A 252 -17.65 -7.62 -25.71
C LEU A 252 -17.96 -7.08 -24.30
N VAL A 253 -17.08 -6.23 -23.77
CA VAL A 253 -17.25 -5.58 -22.46
C VAL A 253 -18.54 -4.77 -22.44
N SER A 254 -18.77 -3.91 -23.44
CA SER A 254 -19.99 -3.10 -23.58
C SER A 254 -21.26 -3.96 -23.64
N ALA A 255 -21.23 -5.08 -24.36
CA ALA A 255 -22.34 -6.03 -24.41
C ALA A 255 -22.62 -6.65 -23.03
N MET A 256 -21.58 -7.04 -22.28
CA MET A 256 -21.74 -7.56 -20.92
C MET A 256 -22.30 -6.51 -19.94
N ARG A 257 -21.87 -5.24 -20.05
CA ARG A 257 -22.43 -4.13 -19.26
C ARG A 257 -23.90 -3.89 -19.59
N THR A 258 -24.26 -3.95 -20.87
CA THR A 258 -25.67 -3.82 -21.31
C THR A 258 -26.56 -4.92 -20.71
N HIS A 259 -25.99 -6.10 -20.46
CA HIS A 259 -26.66 -7.20 -19.75
C HIS A 259 -26.69 -7.04 -18.22
N GLY A 260 -26.04 -6.01 -17.67
CA GLY A 260 -26.03 -5.71 -16.23
C GLY A 260 -24.98 -6.45 -15.42
N TYR A 261 -24.05 -7.17 -16.06
CA TYR A 261 -22.99 -7.90 -15.36
C TYR A 261 -22.01 -6.99 -14.63
N ASP A 262 -21.98 -5.70 -14.95
CA ASP A 262 -21.15 -4.71 -14.28
C ASP A 262 -21.57 -4.41 -12.85
N ARG A 263 -22.81 -4.75 -12.49
CA ARG A 263 -23.36 -4.57 -11.15
C ARG A 263 -23.23 -5.81 -10.27
N THR A 264 -22.99 -6.97 -10.89
CA THR A 264 -23.10 -8.26 -10.22
C THR A 264 -21.84 -9.11 -10.33
N LEU A 265 -20.96 -8.86 -11.29
CA LEU A 265 -19.69 -9.55 -11.43
C LEU A 265 -18.55 -8.56 -11.27
N ARG A 266 -17.54 -8.93 -10.48
CA ARG A 266 -16.29 -8.17 -10.42
C ARG A 266 -15.43 -8.53 -11.63
N ALA A 267 -14.98 -7.51 -12.34
CA ALA A 267 -14.03 -7.65 -13.42
C ALA A 267 -12.59 -7.47 -12.92
N GLY A 268 -11.67 -8.20 -13.55
CA GLY A 268 -10.24 -8.12 -13.27
C GLY A 268 -9.46 -8.54 -14.49
N GLN A 269 -8.16 -8.32 -14.47
CA GLN A 269 -7.28 -8.72 -15.55
C GLN A 269 -6.17 -9.63 -15.07
N SER A 270 -5.70 -10.50 -15.97
CA SER A 270 -4.49 -11.29 -15.80
C SER A 270 -3.75 -11.32 -17.13
N LEU A 271 -2.66 -10.56 -17.22
CA LEU A 271 -1.98 -10.26 -18.50
C LEU A 271 -3.01 -9.66 -19.48
N TRP A 272 -3.28 -10.36 -20.58
CA TRP A 272 -4.18 -9.94 -21.65
C TRP A 272 -5.59 -10.53 -21.53
N SER A 273 -5.90 -11.17 -20.41
CA SER A 273 -7.18 -11.86 -20.20
C SER A 273 -8.09 -11.06 -19.30
N LEU A 274 -9.37 -10.98 -19.67
CA LEU A 274 -10.45 -10.53 -18.79
C LEU A 274 -10.85 -11.69 -17.87
N VAL A 275 -11.04 -11.41 -16.58
CA VAL A 275 -11.47 -12.40 -15.59
C VAL A 275 -12.67 -11.84 -14.82
N LEU A 276 -13.77 -12.59 -14.84
CA LEU A 276 -15.00 -12.25 -14.12
C LEU A 276 -15.19 -13.19 -12.94
N SER A 277 -15.63 -12.65 -11.80
CA SER A 277 -15.78 -13.42 -10.55
C SER A 277 -16.82 -12.81 -9.62
N ARG A 278 -17.16 -13.54 -8.56
CA ARG A 278 -17.99 -13.07 -7.43
C ARG A 278 -17.17 -12.63 -6.22
N SER A 279 -15.88 -12.36 -6.39
CA SER A 279 -15.00 -11.91 -5.29
C SER A 279 -15.26 -10.45 -4.93
N ARG A 280 -15.35 -10.13 -3.63
CA ARG A 280 -15.39 -8.74 -3.15
C ARG A 280 -14.08 -7.99 -3.38
N ARG A 281 -12.95 -8.70 -3.39
CA ARG A 281 -11.61 -8.10 -3.39
C ARG A 281 -10.77 -8.54 -4.59
N HIS A 282 -9.77 -7.73 -4.92
CA HIS A 282 -8.75 -8.10 -5.88
C HIS A 282 -7.90 -9.28 -5.36
N GLY A 283 -7.33 -10.06 -6.28
CA GLY A 283 -6.53 -11.24 -5.97
C GLY A 283 -7.41 -12.47 -5.71
N LEU A 284 -7.75 -13.19 -6.78
CA LEU A 284 -8.55 -14.41 -6.66
C LEU A 284 -7.76 -15.54 -6.02
N ARG A 285 -8.33 -16.15 -4.99
CA ARG A 285 -7.85 -17.40 -4.39
C ARG A 285 -8.05 -18.56 -5.35
N ILE A 286 -7.31 -19.65 -5.12
CA ILE A 286 -7.33 -20.82 -6.01
C ILE A 286 -8.68 -21.55 -6.02
N ASP A 287 -9.47 -21.41 -4.95
CA ASP A 287 -10.78 -22.04 -4.75
C ASP A 287 -11.96 -21.16 -5.20
N GLN A 288 -11.71 -19.91 -5.62
CA GLN A 288 -12.79 -19.00 -6.01
C GLN A 288 -13.26 -19.24 -7.45
N PRO A 289 -14.59 -19.38 -7.67
CA PRO A 289 -15.17 -19.49 -9.01
C PRO A 289 -14.88 -18.26 -9.87
N CYS A 290 -14.47 -18.49 -11.11
CA CYS A 290 -14.29 -17.43 -12.09
C CYS A 290 -14.51 -17.91 -13.53
N ILE A 291 -14.68 -16.95 -14.43
CA ILE A 291 -14.66 -17.17 -15.88
C ILE A 291 -13.58 -16.26 -16.45
N ALA A 292 -12.64 -16.83 -17.20
CA ALA A 292 -11.59 -16.07 -17.84
C ALA A 292 -11.72 -16.11 -19.37
N PHE A 293 -11.45 -14.97 -20.00
CA PHE A 293 -11.51 -14.75 -21.43
C PHE A 293 -10.10 -14.43 -21.92
N ARG A 294 -9.54 -15.29 -22.77
CA ARG A 294 -8.28 -15.05 -23.45
C ARG A 294 -8.55 -14.71 -24.90
N PHE A 295 -8.08 -13.56 -25.34
CA PHE A 295 -8.32 -13.06 -26.69
C PHE A 295 -7.18 -13.48 -27.63
N HIS A 296 -7.54 -13.81 -28.88
CA HIS A 296 -6.59 -14.13 -29.94
C HIS A 296 -7.14 -13.73 -31.31
N ARG A 297 -6.31 -13.79 -32.35
CA ARG A 297 -6.68 -13.34 -33.71
C ARG A 297 -7.89 -14.07 -34.30
N SER A 298 -8.08 -15.34 -33.93
CA SER A 298 -9.17 -16.19 -34.42
C SER A 298 -10.39 -16.22 -33.48
N GLY A 299 -10.49 -15.31 -32.52
CA GLY A 299 -11.61 -15.23 -31.58
C GLY A 299 -11.19 -15.21 -30.11
N MET A 300 -11.86 -16.00 -29.27
CA MET A 300 -11.54 -16.08 -27.84
C MET A 300 -11.63 -17.49 -27.28
N THR A 301 -10.80 -17.77 -26.29
CA THR A 301 -10.91 -18.93 -25.42
C THR A 301 -11.60 -18.53 -24.13
N VAL A 302 -12.68 -19.23 -23.77
CA VAL A 302 -13.40 -19.05 -22.51
C VAL A 302 -13.02 -20.19 -21.57
N SER A 303 -12.42 -19.85 -20.43
CA SER A 303 -12.05 -20.80 -19.37
C SER A 303 -13.08 -20.75 -18.25
N ASN A 304 -13.90 -21.79 -18.14
CA ASN A 304 -14.87 -22.00 -17.07
C ASN A 304 -14.19 -22.64 -15.86
N ALA A 305 -14.01 -21.87 -14.79
CA ALA A 305 -13.47 -22.30 -13.50
C ALA A 305 -14.54 -22.24 -12.40
N LEU A 306 -15.80 -22.61 -12.70
CA LEU A 306 -16.87 -22.57 -11.70
C LEU A 306 -16.75 -23.65 -10.61
N GLU A 307 -16.19 -24.82 -10.95
CA GLU A 307 -16.06 -25.97 -10.03
C GLU A 307 -14.60 -26.19 -9.59
N ASP A 308 -13.64 -26.13 -10.52
CA ASP A 308 -12.22 -26.30 -10.23
C ASP A 308 -11.37 -25.35 -11.09
N ARG A 309 -10.75 -24.36 -10.45
CA ARG A 309 -9.86 -23.41 -11.11
C ARG A 309 -8.52 -24.02 -11.55
N ARG A 310 -8.11 -25.15 -10.98
CA ARG A 310 -6.89 -25.85 -11.39
C ARG A 310 -7.07 -26.59 -12.71
N ASN A 311 -8.30 -26.99 -13.02
CA ASN A 311 -8.65 -27.74 -14.22
C ASN A 311 -9.89 -27.11 -14.90
N PRO A 312 -9.78 -25.86 -15.40
CA PRO A 312 -10.92 -25.20 -16.01
C PRO A 312 -11.32 -25.89 -17.32
N ILE A 313 -12.63 -25.91 -17.58
CA ILE A 313 -13.15 -26.36 -18.88
C ILE A 313 -12.97 -25.21 -19.87
N THR A 314 -12.25 -25.45 -20.97
CA THR A 314 -11.97 -24.43 -21.98
C THR A 314 -12.80 -24.65 -23.24
N THR A 315 -13.43 -23.59 -23.73
CA THR A 315 -14.17 -23.60 -24.99
C THR A 315 -13.62 -22.51 -25.92
N GLU A 316 -13.40 -22.86 -27.19
CA GLU A 316 -12.96 -21.93 -28.22
C GLU A 316 -14.17 -21.31 -28.94
N HIS A 317 -14.16 -20.01 -29.11
CA HIS A 317 -15.14 -19.24 -29.87
C HIS A 317 -14.45 -18.55 -31.03
N ALA A 318 -15.06 -18.61 -32.22
CA ALA A 318 -14.50 -18.00 -33.44
C ALA A 318 -14.54 -16.46 -33.46
N GLU A 319 -15.35 -15.85 -32.58
CA GLU A 319 -15.56 -14.41 -32.50
C GLU A 319 -15.47 -13.95 -31.03
N ILE A 320 -14.97 -12.73 -30.83
CA ILE A 320 -14.92 -12.07 -29.51
C ILE A 320 -16.27 -11.39 -29.27
N GLN A 321 -17.27 -12.17 -28.86
CA GLN A 321 -18.64 -11.69 -28.67
C GLN A 321 -19.36 -12.40 -27.52
N LEU A 322 -20.37 -11.73 -26.96
CA LEU A 322 -21.24 -12.31 -25.95
C LEU A 322 -22.23 -13.28 -26.61
N THR A 323 -21.81 -14.53 -26.76
CA THR A 323 -22.67 -15.61 -27.27
C THR A 323 -23.65 -16.12 -26.21
N ALA A 324 -24.69 -16.84 -26.62
CA ALA A 324 -25.67 -17.41 -25.69
C ALA A 324 -25.05 -18.39 -24.67
N ASP A 325 -24.04 -19.17 -25.09
CA ASP A 325 -23.34 -20.09 -24.21
C ASP A 325 -22.49 -19.33 -23.16
N VAL A 326 -21.84 -18.23 -23.57
CA VAL A 326 -21.11 -17.35 -22.66
C VAL A 326 -22.05 -16.67 -21.68
N ASP A 327 -23.18 -16.13 -22.15
CA ASP A 327 -24.20 -15.52 -21.29
C ASP A 327 -24.76 -16.52 -20.27
N THR A 328 -25.01 -17.75 -20.68
CA THR A 328 -25.44 -18.83 -19.79
C THR A 328 -24.39 -19.11 -18.71
N LEU A 329 -23.12 -19.14 -19.08
CA LEU A 329 -22.02 -19.37 -18.16
C LEU A 329 -21.89 -18.21 -17.15
N LEU A 330 -22.04 -16.96 -17.59
CA LEU A 330 -22.02 -15.78 -16.73
C LEU A 330 -23.18 -15.76 -15.73
N LYS A 331 -24.39 -16.18 -16.14
CA LYS A 331 -25.53 -16.36 -15.22
C LYS A 331 -25.27 -17.44 -14.17
N GLN A 332 -24.60 -18.52 -14.54
CA GLN A 332 -24.18 -19.55 -13.59
C GLN A 332 -23.17 -19.01 -12.57
N LEU A 333 -22.25 -18.14 -13.01
CA LEU A 333 -21.33 -17.45 -12.10
C LEU A 333 -22.06 -16.48 -11.18
N GLU A 334 -22.99 -15.67 -11.70
CA GLU A 334 -23.77 -14.71 -10.94
C GLU A 334 -24.60 -15.37 -9.82
N ALA A 335 -25.14 -16.55 -10.10
CA ALA A 335 -25.88 -17.36 -9.13
C ALA A 335 -25.01 -17.89 -7.97
N ARG A 336 -23.67 -17.78 -8.05
CA ARG A 336 -22.78 -18.17 -6.95
C ARG A 336 -22.81 -17.12 -5.83
N PRO A 337 -22.61 -17.55 -4.57
CA PRO A 337 -22.43 -16.62 -3.45
C PRO A 337 -21.31 -15.62 -3.72
N VAL A 338 -21.46 -14.42 -3.17
CA VAL A 338 -20.38 -13.44 -3.13
C VAL A 338 -19.36 -13.89 -2.08
N ASP A 339 -18.10 -14.01 -2.48
CA ASP A 339 -16.97 -14.33 -1.60
C ASP A 339 -16.38 -13.09 -0.90
#